data_AF-A0A355GJL0-F1
#
_entry.id   AF-A0A355GJL0-F1
#
_cell.length_a   1.000
_cell.length_b   1.000
_cell.length_c   1.000
_cell.angle_alpha   90.00
_cell.angle_beta   90.00
_cell.angle_gamma   90.00
#
_symmetry.space_group_name_H-M   'P 1'
#
loop_
_entity.id
_entity.type
_entity.pdbx_description
1 polymer ?
#
loop_
_entity_poly.entity_id
_entity_poly.type
_entity_poly.pdbx_seq_one_letter_code
_entity_poly.pdbx_strand_id
1 'polypeptide(L)' 'VKAWPDAQVTALSAEHCAVTLGPESQDLKIGDKIELIPGYADFTTILHENFYGFRNDRLEVVWPIQGRGKIQ' A
#
# COMPACT_ATOMS: atom_id res chain seq x y z
N VAL A 1 -4.22 -7.58 -4.74
CA VAL A 1 -3.02 -6.70 -4.73
C VAL A 1 -2.98 -6.01 -6.09
N LYS A 2 -2.71 -4.70 -6.22
CA LYS A 2 -3.16 -3.92 -7.40
C LYS A 2 -2.82 -4.52 -8.78
N ALA A 3 -1.58 -4.96 -8.99
CA ALA A 3 -1.12 -5.54 -10.27
C ALA A 3 -1.29 -7.07 -10.36
N TRP A 4 -1.88 -7.71 -9.34
CA TRP A 4 -1.89 -9.15 -9.14
C TRP A 4 -3.34 -9.63 -8.96
N PRO A 5 -3.98 -10.14 -10.03
CA PRO A 5 -5.44 -10.23 -10.15
C PRO A 5 -6.08 -11.17 -9.12
N ASP A 6 -5.43 -12.27 -8.79
CA ASP A 6 -5.93 -13.29 -7.85
C ASP A 6 -5.12 -13.37 -6.55
N ALA A 7 -4.23 -12.40 -6.31
CA ALA A 7 -3.50 -12.27 -5.05
C ALA A 7 -4.36 -11.58 -3.97
N GLN A 8 -4.60 -12.29 -2.87
CA GLN A 8 -5.45 -11.84 -1.76
C GLN A 8 -4.67 -11.66 -0.48
N VAL A 9 -4.84 -10.51 0.18
CA VAL A 9 -4.36 -10.28 1.54
C VAL A 9 -5.23 -11.10 2.49
N THR A 10 -4.61 -11.96 3.30
CA THR A 10 -5.31 -12.86 4.22
C THR A 10 -5.09 -12.53 5.69
N ALA A 11 -3.97 -11.90 6.02
CA ALA A 11 -3.68 -11.43 7.37
C ALA A 11 -2.76 -10.22 7.36
N LEU A 12 -2.93 -9.37 8.36
CA LEU A 12 -2.06 -8.24 8.66
C LEU A 12 -1.61 -8.35 10.11
N SER A 13 -0.35 -8.09 10.35
CA SER A 13 0.23 -7.86 11.68
C SER A 13 0.89 -6.47 11.71
N ALA A 14 1.63 -6.14 12.76
CA ALA A 14 2.26 -4.82 12.89
C ALA A 14 3.12 -4.44 11.66
N GLU A 15 3.95 -5.37 11.16
CA GLU A 15 4.90 -5.10 10.07
C GLU A 15 4.90 -6.17 8.96
N HIS A 16 4.02 -7.18 9.06
CA HIS A 16 3.91 -8.24 8.06
C HIS A 16 2.51 -8.31 7.48
N CYS A 17 2.45 -8.55 6.16
CA CYS A 17 1.23 -8.82 5.40
C CYS A 17 1.34 -10.21 4.79
N ALA A 18 0.39 -11.10 5.10
CA ALA A 18 0.27 -12.40 4.45
C ALA A 18 -0.60 -12.28 3.20
N VAL A 19 -0.11 -12.81 2.08
CA VAL A 19 -0.80 -12.81 0.79
C VAL A 19 -0.86 -14.22 0.26
N THR A 20 -2.06 -14.69 -0.07
CA THR A 20 -2.27 -15.93 -0.82
C THR A 20 -2.25 -15.60 -2.31
N LEU A 21 -1.45 -16.33 -3.08
CA LEU A 21 -1.34 -16.19 -4.53
C LEU A 21 -2.19 -17.25 -5.21
N GLY A 22 -3.07 -16.84 -6.13
CA GLY A 22 -3.74 -17.77 -7.04
C GLY A 22 -2.85 -18.13 -8.25
N PRO A 23 -3.35 -18.97 -9.17
CA PRO A 23 -2.60 -19.42 -10.35
C PRO A 23 -2.06 -18.32 -11.26
N GLU A 24 -2.73 -17.15 -11.33
CA GLU A 24 -2.38 -16.03 -12.21
C GLU A 24 -1.36 -15.06 -11.59
N SER A 25 -0.99 -15.26 -10.32
CA SER A 25 -0.01 -14.41 -9.60
C SER A 25 1.25 -15.16 -9.15
N GLN A 26 1.51 -16.35 -9.70
CA GLN A 26 2.62 -17.22 -9.27
C GLN A 26 4.01 -16.70 -9.69
N ASP A 27 4.07 -15.69 -10.57
CA ASP A 27 5.32 -15.07 -11.02
C ASP A 27 5.85 -13.98 -10.08
N LEU A 28 5.12 -13.65 -8.99
CA LEU A 28 5.60 -12.78 -7.91
C LEU A 28 6.80 -13.42 -7.20
N LYS A 29 7.92 -12.69 -7.12
CA LYS A 29 9.19 -13.15 -6.57
C LYS A 29 9.61 -12.37 -5.35
N ILE A 30 10.48 -12.98 -4.55
CA ILE A 30 11.15 -12.31 -3.45
C ILE A 30 11.94 -11.10 -3.99
N GLY A 31 11.71 -9.94 -3.40
CA GLY A 31 12.32 -8.67 -3.81
C GLY A 31 11.42 -7.80 -4.68
N ASP A 32 10.34 -8.36 -5.25
CA ASP A 32 9.37 -7.56 -5.99
C ASP A 32 8.64 -6.59 -5.06
N LYS A 33 8.40 -5.38 -5.58
CA LYS A 33 7.57 -4.38 -4.90
C LYS A 33 6.13 -4.57 -5.32
N ILE A 34 5.23 -4.49 -4.35
CA ILE A 34 3.79 -4.58 -4.58
C ILE A 34 3.09 -3.30 -4.12
N GLU A 35 1.95 -3.02 -4.73
CA GLU A 35 1.04 -1.96 -4.31
C GLU A 35 -0.19 -2.55 -3.62
N LEU A 36 -0.46 -2.10 -2.39
CA LEU A 36 -1.67 -2.43 -1.65
C LEU A 36 -2.64 -1.26 -1.72
N ILE A 37 -3.92 -1.56 -1.96
CA ILE A 37 -5.01 -0.60 -1.85
C ILE A 37 -5.55 -0.70 -0.43
N PRO A 38 -5.46 0.37 0.40
CA PRO A 38 -5.98 0.32 1.75
C PRO A 38 -7.50 0.14 1.76
N GLY A 39 -8.01 -0.66 2.69
CA GLY A 39 -9.46 -0.87 2.83
C GLY A 39 -10.21 0.35 3.36
N TYR A 40 -9.54 1.20 4.15
CA TYR A 40 -10.09 2.47 4.64
C TYR A 40 -9.02 3.55 4.71
N ALA A 41 -9.15 4.54 3.83
CA ALA A 41 -8.10 5.53 3.59
C ALA A 41 -7.89 6.47 4.78
N ASP A 42 -8.94 6.85 5.50
CA ASP A 42 -8.85 7.84 6.57
C ASP A 42 -7.98 7.32 7.73
N PHE A 43 -8.18 6.06 8.16
CA PHE A 43 -7.32 5.44 9.19
C PHE A 43 -5.92 5.11 8.69
N THR A 44 -5.72 4.93 7.37
CA THR A 44 -4.38 4.69 6.83
C THR A 44 -3.58 5.99 6.75
N THR A 45 -4.21 7.08 6.31
CA THR A 45 -3.60 8.39 6.09
C THR A 45 -2.88 8.90 7.33
N ILE A 46 -3.51 8.80 8.51
CA ILE A 46 -2.92 9.28 9.77
C ILE A 46 -1.70 8.49 10.25
N LEU A 47 -1.43 7.31 9.69
CA LEU A 47 -0.27 6.49 10.03
C LEU A 47 1.01 6.96 9.32
N HIS A 48 0.88 7.84 8.32
CA HIS A 48 1.98 8.32 7.49
C HIS A 48 2.25 9.82 7.68
N GLU A 49 3.51 10.23 7.46
CA GLU A 49 3.94 11.64 7.51
C GLU A 49 3.68 12.38 6.20
N ASN A 50 3.75 11.67 5.07
CA ASN A 50 3.73 12.27 3.74
C ASN A 50 2.88 11.45 2.77
N PHE A 51 2.27 12.14 1.82
CA PHE A 51 1.84 11.55 0.55
C PHE A 51 2.94 11.69 -0.49
N TYR A 52 3.20 10.62 -1.22
CA TYR A 52 4.12 10.60 -2.36
C TYR A 52 3.29 10.60 -3.65
N GLY A 53 3.33 11.69 -4.40
CA GLY A 53 2.56 11.87 -5.64
C GLY A 53 3.36 11.45 -6.87
N PHE A 54 2.81 10.53 -7.65
CA PHE A 54 3.44 9.99 -8.86
C PHE A 54 2.70 10.40 -10.13
N ARG A 55 3.43 10.61 -11.22
CA ARG A 55 2.91 10.73 -12.58
C ARG A 55 3.83 9.96 -13.53
N ASN A 56 3.24 9.13 -14.39
CA ASN A 56 4.00 8.28 -15.32
C ASN A 56 5.14 7.52 -14.60
N ASP A 57 4.80 6.88 -13.47
CA ASP A 57 5.73 6.11 -12.63
C ASP A 57 6.94 6.88 -12.05
N ARG A 58 6.91 8.21 -12.12
CA ARG A 58 7.93 9.08 -11.53
C ARG A 58 7.36 9.85 -10.35
N LEU A 59 8.09 9.88 -9.24
CA LEU A 59 7.79 10.75 -8.11
C LEU A 59 7.90 12.21 -8.56
N GLU A 60 6.81 12.96 -8.44
CA GLU A 60 6.78 14.38 -8.80
C GLU A 60 6.73 15.29 -7.58
N VAL A 61 6.07 14.84 -6.51
CA VAL A 61 5.83 15.67 -5.34
C VAL A 61 5.75 14.84 -4.06
N VAL A 62 6.17 15.44 -2.95
CA VAL A 62 5.99 14.91 -1.61
C VAL A 62 5.19 15.94 -0.82
N TRP A 63 4.00 15.57 -0.38
CA TRP A 63 3.13 16.44 0.41
C TRP A 63 3.12 16.02 1.87
N PRO A 64 3.51 16.90 2.81
CA PRO A 64 3.37 16.62 4.23
C PRO A 64 1.90 16.55 4.63
N ILE A 65 1.55 15.57 5.46
CA ILE A 65 0.20 15.38 5.99
C ILE A 65 0.04 16.29 7.22
N GLN A 66 -0.23 17.57 6.96
CA GLN A 66 -0.31 18.63 7.98
C GLN A 66 -1.37 18.38 9.06
N GLY A 67 -2.39 17.57 8.75
CA GLY A 67 -3.46 17.19 9.67
C GLY A 67 -3.19 15.92 10.48
N ARG A 68 -2.04 15.25 10.29
CA ARG A 68 -1.72 13.99 10.96
C ARG A 68 -1.87 14.12 12.48
N GLY A 69 -2.72 13.28 13.07
CA GLY A 69 -2.95 13.24 14.52
C GLY A 69 -3.68 14.45 15.12
N LYS A 70 -4.16 15.41 14.30
CA LYS A 70 -4.92 16.58 14.76
C LYS A 70 -6.41 16.26 14.86
N ILE A 71 -6.74 15.41 15.83
CA ILE A 71 -8.11 14.89 16.07
C ILE A 71 -8.83 15.59 17.22
N GLN A 72 -8.41 16.81 17.58
CA GLN A 72 -8.89 17.61 18.71
C GLN A 72 -9.08 19.07 18.30
#